data_AF-A0A8X7X2W0-F1
#
_entry.id   AF-A0A8X7X2W0-F1
#
_cell.length_a   1.000
_cell.length_b   1.000
_cell.length_c   1.000
_cell.angle_alpha   90.00
_cell.angle_beta   90.00
_cell.angle_gamma   90.00
#
_symmetry.space_group_name_H-M   'P 1'
#
loop_
_entity.id
_entity.type
_entity.pdbx_description
1 polymer ?
#
loop_
_entity_poly.entity_id
_entity_poly.type
_entity_poly.pdbx_seq_one_letter_code
_entity_poly.pdbx_strand_id
1 'polypeptide(L)'
;MSAEERLQKLESLVLEGPSKDEASASVEALLDVLLCLYQECLLSALRREKNVIEFLDWVRRFSCDREYRSGDNNDPCFENERSTSTEEIGNAM
;
A
#
# COMPACT_ATOMS: atom_id res chain seq x y z
N MET A 1 -5.51 22.10 27.08
CA MET A 1 -5.43 21.25 25.87
C MET A 1 -4.84 22.06 24.73
N SER A 2 -3.54 22.33 24.81
CA SER A 2 -2.73 22.87 23.71
C SER A 2 -2.51 21.79 22.63
N ALA A 3 -1.94 22.20 21.49
CA ALA A 3 -1.54 21.24 20.45
C ALA A 3 -0.45 20.28 20.94
N GLU A 4 0.47 20.77 21.77
CA GLU A 4 1.57 19.99 22.35
C GLU A 4 1.04 18.89 23.30
N GLU A 5 0.12 19.24 24.20
CA GLU A 5 -0.53 18.27 25.10
C GLU A 5 -1.28 17.18 24.33
N ARG A 6 -1.90 17.52 23.19
CA ARG A 6 -2.59 16.55 22.31
C ARG A 6 -1.60 15.61 21.61
N LEU A 7 -0.45 16.12 21.19
CA LEU A 7 0.58 15.32 20.51
C LEU A 7 1.18 14.30 21.48
N GLN A 8 1.47 14.73 22.72
CA GLN A 8 1.98 13.86 23.77
C GLN A 8 1.00 12.74 24.13
N LYS A 9 -0.31 13.05 24.14
CA LYS A 9 -1.35 12.03 24.35
C LYS A 9 -1.43 11.04 23.18
N LEU A 10 -1.24 11.49 21.94
CA LEU A 10 -1.23 10.59 20.79
C LEU A 10 -0.01 9.66 20.82
N GLU A 11 1.16 10.19 21.17
CA GLU A 11 2.38 9.40 21.33
C GLU A 11 2.21 8.29 22.39
N SER A 12 1.63 8.62 23.56
CA SER A 12 1.38 7.62 24.59
C SER A 12 0.42 6.53 24.11
N LEU A 13 -0.65 6.89 23.38
CA LEU A 13 -1.60 5.92 22.82
C LEU A 13 -0.91 4.91 21.87
N VAL A 14 -0.02 5.39 21.01
CA VAL A 14 0.71 4.53 20.06
C VAL A 14 1.73 3.64 20.78
N LEU A 15 2.41 4.16 21.81
CA LEU A 15 3.42 3.41 22.57
C LEU A 15 2.81 2.36 23.51
N GLU A 16 1.64 2.65 24.10
CA GLU A 16 0.96 1.76 25.03
C GLU A 16 0.25 0.60 24.32
N GLY A 17 -0.31 0.88 23.14
CA GLY A 17 -0.94 -0.09 22.26
C GLY A 17 -2.19 -0.76 22.85
N PRO A 18 -2.79 -1.70 22.10
CA PRO A 18 -4.14 -2.21 22.40
C PRO A 18 -4.25 -2.95 23.73
N SER A 19 -3.11 -3.40 24.27
CA SER A 19 -3.04 -4.08 25.58
C SER A 19 -3.41 -3.20 26.77
N LYS A 20 -3.31 -1.87 26.61
CA LYS A 20 -3.53 -0.87 27.67
C LYS A 20 -4.66 0.09 27.35
N ASP A 21 -4.90 0.36 26.06
CA ASP A 21 -6.00 1.20 25.61
C ASP A 21 -6.70 0.53 24.41
N GLU A 22 -7.96 0.12 24.59
CA GLU A 22 -8.79 -0.52 23.56
C GLU A 22 -9.02 0.38 22.34
N ALA A 23 -8.88 1.71 22.47
CA ALA A 23 -9.02 2.65 21.36
C ALA A 23 -7.73 2.82 20.54
N SER A 24 -6.61 2.21 20.96
CA SER A 24 -5.35 2.27 20.22
C SER A 24 -5.24 1.15 19.18
N ALA A 25 -4.52 1.42 18.09
CA ALA A 25 -4.23 0.42 17.06
C ALA A 25 -2.82 -0.14 17.26
N SER A 26 -2.64 -1.46 17.09
CA SER A 26 -1.30 -2.05 17.03
C SER A 26 -0.60 -1.66 15.74
N VAL A 27 0.74 -1.74 15.75
CA VAL A 27 1.53 -1.58 14.53
C VAL A 27 1.15 -2.62 13.48
N GLU A 28 0.85 -3.86 13.90
CA GLU A 28 0.36 -4.92 13.02
C GLU A 28 -0.94 -4.53 12.31
N ALA A 29 -1.93 -4.03 13.05
CA ALA A 29 -3.19 -3.57 12.45
C ALA A 29 -2.98 -2.39 11.47
N LEU A 30 -2.05 -1.47 11.76
CA LEU A 30 -1.71 -0.38 10.84
C LEU A 30 -1.03 -0.88 9.56
N LEU A 31 -0.19 -1.92 9.66
CA LEU A 31 0.42 -2.57 8.50
C LEU A 31 -0.63 -3.33 7.68
N ASP A 32 -1.56 -4.02 8.32
CA ASP A 32 -2.67 -4.70 7.64
C ASP A 32 -3.53 -3.69 6.86
N VAL A 33 -3.83 -2.54 7.44
CA VAL A 33 -4.55 -1.46 6.76
C VAL A 33 -3.76 -0.91 5.56
N LEU A 34 -2.45 -0.71 5.72
CA LEU A 34 -1.57 -0.26 4.62
C LEU A 34 -1.58 -1.26 3.46
N LEU A 35 -1.43 -2.55 3.75
CA LEU A 35 -1.43 -3.61 2.73
C LEU A 35 -2.81 -3.76 2.08
N CYS A 36 -3.88 -3.65 2.85
CA CYS A 36 -5.25 -3.65 2.33
C CYS A 36 -5.46 -2.50 1.34
N LEU A 37 -5.07 -1.28 1.71
CA LEU A 37 -5.15 -0.12 0.82
C LEU A 37 -4.31 -0.29 -0.45
N TYR A 38 -3.08 -0.80 -0.31
CA TYR A 38 -2.20 -1.10 -1.44
C TYR A 38 -2.87 -2.07 -2.44
N GLN A 39 -3.44 -3.17 -1.94
CA GLN A 39 -4.11 -4.17 -2.77
C GLN A 39 -5.35 -3.61 -3.47
N GLU A 40 -6.18 -2.84 -2.77
CA GLU A 40 -7.36 -2.20 -3.36
C GLU A 40 -6.97 -1.17 -4.44
N CYS A 41 -5.90 -0.40 -4.21
CA CYS A 41 -5.36 0.53 -5.21
C CYS A 41 -4.80 -0.20 -6.43
N LEU A 42 -4.15 -1.36 -6.27
CA LEU A 42 -3.64 -2.17 -7.38
C LEU A 42 -4.76 -2.74 -8.27
N LEU A 43 -5.83 -3.22 -7.64
CA LEU A 43 -6.93 -3.90 -8.33
C LEU A 43 -7.95 -2.93 -8.95
N SER A 44 -8.04 -1.71 -8.43
CA SER A 44 -8.99 -0.70 -8.91
C SER A 44 -8.52 0.06 -10.15
N ALA A 45 -9.44 0.79 -10.79
CA ALA A 45 -9.13 1.69 -11.90
C ALA A 45 -8.23 2.87 -11.47
N LEU A 46 -8.13 3.14 -10.17
CA LEU A 46 -7.30 4.20 -9.59
C LEU A 46 -5.80 3.97 -9.81
N ARG A 47 -5.35 2.75 -10.12
CA ARG A 47 -3.94 2.42 -10.40
C ARG A 47 -3.31 3.22 -11.55
N ARG A 48 -4.12 3.93 -12.35
CA ARG A 48 -3.68 4.78 -13.46
C ARG A 48 -3.51 6.25 -13.07
N GLU A 49 -4.01 6.64 -11.89
CA GLU A 49 -3.86 7.98 -11.36
C GLU A 49 -2.43 8.21 -10.89
N LYS A 50 -1.84 9.35 -11.26
CA LYS A 50 -0.43 9.65 -10.94
C LYS A 50 -0.10 9.50 -9.46
N ASN A 51 -0.96 10.04 -8.59
CA ASN A 51 -0.75 9.97 -7.14
C ASN A 51 -0.80 8.53 -6.61
N VAL A 52 -1.63 7.68 -7.21
CA VAL A 52 -1.78 6.28 -6.82
C VAL A 52 -0.59 5.46 -7.30
N ILE A 53 -0.09 5.73 -8.51
CA ILE A 53 1.15 5.11 -9.01
C ILE A 53 2.32 5.45 -8.08
N GLU A 54 2.51 6.73 -7.73
CA GLU A 54 3.57 7.15 -6.82
C GLU A 54 3.44 6.50 -5.43
N PHE A 55 2.20 6.36 -4.92
CA PHE A 55 1.94 5.63 -3.68
C PHE A 55 2.28 4.13 -3.79
N LEU A 56 1.84 3.45 -4.86
CA LEU A 56 2.09 2.03 -5.08
C LEU A 56 3.59 1.74 -5.19
N ASP A 57 4.34 2.56 -5.94
CA ASP A 57 5.79 2.44 -6.07
C ASP A 57 6.50 2.67 -4.73
N TRP A 58 6.01 3.61 -3.93
CA TRP A 58 6.53 3.86 -2.59
C TRP A 58 6.29 2.66 -1.66
N VAL A 59 5.07 2.13 -1.57
CA VAL A 59 4.75 0.97 -0.72
C VAL A 59 5.49 -0.30 -1.16
N ARG A 60 5.67 -0.49 -2.46
CA ARG A 60 6.38 -1.65 -3.02
C ARG A 60 7.81 -1.75 -2.47
N ARG A 61 8.48 -0.63 -2.21
CA ARG A 61 9.81 -0.63 -1.58
C ARG A 61 9.78 -1.25 -0.18
N PHE A 62 8.77 -0.94 0.63
CA PHE A 62 8.66 -1.52 1.98
C PHE A 62 8.25 -2.99 1.98
N SER A 63 7.45 -3.39 0.99
CA SER A 63 6.87 -4.75 0.93
C SER A 63 7.78 -5.75 0.22
N CYS A 64 8.61 -5.30 -0.73
CA CYS A 64 9.47 -6.13 -1.56
C CYS A 64 10.98 -5.97 -1.30
N ASP A 65 11.48 -4.93 -0.60
CA ASP A 65 12.89 -4.86 -0.14
C ASP A 65 13.15 -5.76 1.08
N ARG A 66 12.78 -7.04 0.95
CA ARG A 66 13.57 -8.10 1.55
C ARG A 66 14.15 -8.88 0.40
N GLU A 67 15.39 -8.56 0.04
CA GLU A 67 16.28 -9.31 -0.86
C GLU A 67 15.54 -10.35 -1.69
N TYR A 68 15.20 -9.98 -2.93
CA TYR A 68 14.71 -10.95 -3.89
C TYR A 68 15.79 -12.01 -4.09
N ARG A 69 15.60 -13.08 -3.34
CA ARG A 69 16.29 -14.34 -3.35
C ARG A 69 16.21 -14.85 -4.78
N SER A 70 17.33 -14.70 -5.49
CA SER A 70 17.68 -15.29 -6.77
C SER A 70 16.62 -16.26 -7.35
N GLY A 71 15.97 -15.85 -8.43
CA GLY A 71 15.61 -16.78 -9.52
C GLY A 71 14.21 -17.36 -9.59
N ASP A 72 13.17 -16.75 -9.00
CA ASP A 72 11.78 -17.16 -9.31
C ASP A 72 11.13 -16.20 -10.32
N ASN A 73 10.81 -16.72 -11.50
CA ASN A 73 10.07 -16.00 -12.55
C ASN A 73 8.58 -15.81 -12.22
N ASN A 74 8.18 -16.06 -10.97
CA ASN A 74 6.82 -15.94 -10.46
C ASN A 74 6.75 -14.78 -9.43
N ASP A 75 7.33 -13.62 -9.74
CA ASP A 75 7.12 -12.42 -8.92
C ASP A 75 5.70 -11.90 -9.15
N PRO A 76 4.77 -12.05 -8.18
CA PRO A 76 3.40 -11.56 -8.34
C PRO A 76 3.35 -10.03 -8.46
N CYS A 77 4.43 -9.32 -8.09
CA CYS A 77 4.49 -7.88 -8.25
C CYS A 77 4.82 -7.44 -9.68
N PHE A 78 5.22 -8.33 -10.60
CA PHE A 78 5.63 -7.96 -11.96
C PHE A 78 4.52 -8.03 -13.02
N GLU A 79 3.41 -8.71 -12.76
CA GLU A 79 2.36 -8.90 -13.77
C GLU A 79 1.21 -7.89 -13.66
N ASN A 80 1.41 -6.65 -14.11
CA ASN A 80 0.28 -5.80 -14.53
C ASN A 80 0.63 -4.62 -15.46
N GLU A 81 1.65 -4.73 -16.31
CA GLU A 81 1.97 -3.69 -17.31
C GLU A 81 1.51 -4.02 -18.74
N ARG A 82 0.80 -5.14 -18.96
CA ARG A 82 0.39 -5.54 -20.32
C ARG A 82 -1.11 -5.77 -20.42
N SER A 83 -1.91 -4.72 -20.40
CA SER A 83 -3.28 -4.71 -20.94
C SER A 83 -3.83 -3.29 -21.06
N THR A 84 -3.24 -2.44 -21.91
CA THR A 84 -3.97 -1.40 -22.68
C THR A 84 -3.11 -0.93 -23.85
N SER A 85 -2.98 -1.77 -24.89
CA SER A 85 -2.42 -1.33 -26.17
C SER A 85 -2.70 -2.33 -27.30
N THR A 86 -3.94 -2.82 -27.42
CA THR A 86 -4.42 -3.48 -28.65
C THR A 86 -5.95 -3.45 -28.72
N GLU A 87 -6.54 -2.26 -28.87
CA GLU A 87 -7.90 -2.11 -29.45
C GLU A 87 -7.90 -0.90 -30.41
N GLU A 88 -6.92 -0.85 -31.31
CA GLU A 88 -7.07 -0.11 -32.55
C GLU A 88 -6.48 -0.97 -33.68
N ILE A 89 -7.17 -0.98 -34.82
CA ILE A 89 -6.95 -1.80 -36.03
C ILE A 89 -7.77 -3.09 -36.05
N GLY A 90 -9.05 -2.93 -36.39
CA GLY A 90 -9.95 -4.03 -36.72
C GLY A 90 -11.36 -3.57 -37.13
N ASN A 91 -11.49 -2.43 -37.80
CA ASN A 91 -12.76 -2.07 -38.46
C ASN A 91 -12.46 -1.50 -39.85
N ALA A 92 -12.11 -2.41 -40.75
CA ALA A 92 -12.11 -2.20 -42.19
C ALA A 92 -12.54 -3.52 -42.83
N MET A 93 -13.85 -3.77 -42.83
CA MET A 93 -14.54 -4.57 -43.85
C MET A 93 -16.03 -4.25 -43.84
#